data_AF-A0A969UDV5-F1
#
_entry.id   AF-A0A969UDV5-F1
#
_cell.length_a   1.000
_cell.length_b   1.000
_cell.length_c   1.000
_cell.angle_alpha   90.00
_cell.angle_beta   90.00
_cell.angle_gamma   90.00
#
_symmetry.space_group_name_H-M   'P 1'
#
loop_
_entity.id
_entity.type
_entity.pdbx_description
1 polymer ?
#
loop_
_entity_poly.entity_id
_entity_poly.type
_entity_poly.pdbx_seq_one_letter_code
_entity_poly.pdbx_strand_id
1 'polypeptide(L)'
;MRDRWSWTRWIYPIVVLLLLTFSLYILQKELGRYSLDDIVAGLALISDRQLSWALCFAFTGYFVISTYDLVAFRQLNHYLSRKRILFTTFITYAISNTTGFTLLIGGGIRYRFYSCWGVPARIVAKITALGNLTFWLGLLTLNGITFLLHPLHLPESLRVKTIAMQYLGIVALFLVGTYLYFCWQKKSLRVKKQNFAFSSTQYSDDANCRFFP
;
A
#
# COMPACT_ATOMS: atom_id res chain seq x y z
N MET A 1 -31.05 -0.61 25.28
CA MET A 1 -29.63 -0.32 25.02
C MET A 1 -29.23 -0.88 23.66
N ARG A 2 -29.65 -0.21 22.57
CA ARG A 2 -29.36 -0.56 21.18
C ARG A 2 -29.43 0.78 20.42
N ASP A 3 -28.66 0.96 19.34
CA ASP A 3 -28.78 2.07 18.36
C ASP A 3 -27.71 3.19 18.37
N ARG A 4 -26.52 2.97 18.92
CA ARG A 4 -25.33 3.85 18.67
C ARG A 4 -24.40 3.37 17.54
N TRP A 5 -24.79 2.33 16.79
CA TRP A 5 -23.91 1.66 15.81
C TRP A 5 -24.36 1.79 14.34
N SER A 6 -25.43 2.54 14.05
CA SER A 6 -25.87 2.79 12.66
C SER A 6 -25.21 4.03 12.04
N TRP A 7 -24.99 5.09 12.81
CA TRP A 7 -24.45 6.36 12.30
C TRP A 7 -23.01 6.24 11.77
N THR A 8 -22.14 5.48 12.45
CA THR A 8 -20.74 5.30 12.03
C THR A 8 -20.59 4.57 10.69
N ARG A 9 -21.61 3.79 10.28
CA ARG A 9 -21.63 3.08 9.00
C ARG A 9 -21.85 4.01 7.80
N TRP A 10 -22.51 5.15 8.01
CA TRP A 10 -22.77 6.14 6.95
C TRP A 10 -21.65 7.17 6.79
N ILE A 11 -20.80 7.33 7.80
CA ILE A 11 -19.68 8.30 7.74
C ILE A 11 -18.72 7.94 6.60
N TYR A 12 -18.33 6.66 6.47
CA TYR A 12 -17.41 6.22 5.42
C TYR A 12 -17.90 6.53 3.99
N PRO A 13 -19.12 6.11 3.57
CA PRO A 13 -19.59 6.41 2.22
C PRO A 13 -19.80 7.91 1.98
N ILE A 14 -20.23 8.67 3.00
CA ILE A 14 -20.39 10.13 2.88
C ILE A 14 -19.04 10.81 2.67
N VAL A 15 -18.01 10.43 3.43
CA VAL A 15 -16.66 10.99 3.28
C VAL A 15 -16.08 10.63 1.92
N VAL A 16 -16.24 9.38 1.46
CA VAL A 16 -15.79 8.96 0.12
C VAL A 16 -16.52 9.76 -0.97
N LEU A 17 -17.83 9.95 -0.84
CA LEU A 17 -18.62 10.73 -1.79
C LEU A 17 -18.20 12.20 -1.82
N LEU A 18 -17.98 12.82 -0.66
CA LEU A 18 -17.48 14.19 -0.55
C LEU A 18 -16.10 14.36 -1.18
N LEU A 19 -15.18 13.43 -0.91
CA LEU A 19 -13.85 13.45 -1.52
C LEU A 19 -13.92 13.27 -3.04
N LEU A 20 -14.81 12.39 -3.52
CA LEU A 20 -15.03 12.17 -4.94
C LEU A 20 -15.58 13.43 -5.63
N THR A 21 -16.63 14.04 -5.08
CA THR A 21 -17.22 15.25 -5.65
C THR A 21 -16.25 16.43 -5.62
N PHE A 22 -15.48 16.58 -4.53
CA PHE A 22 -14.43 17.59 -4.44
C PHE A 22 -13.31 17.38 -5.45
N SER A 23 -12.85 16.13 -5.62
CA SER A 23 -11.84 15.78 -6.63
C SER A 23 -12.34 16.04 -8.04
N LEU A 24 -13.58 15.64 -8.37
CA LEU A 24 -14.20 15.90 -9.67
C LEU A 24 -14.37 17.40 -9.94
N TYR A 25 -14.74 18.18 -8.93
CA TYR A 25 -14.87 19.63 -9.04
C TYR A 25 -13.53 20.30 -9.39
N ILE A 26 -12.45 19.91 -8.70
CA ILE A 26 -11.09 20.41 -9.02
C ILE A 26 -10.68 19.97 -10.43
N LEU A 27 -10.92 18.70 -10.76
CA LEU A 27 -10.57 18.14 -12.06
C LEU A 27 -11.31 18.85 -13.20
N GLN A 28 -12.61 19.13 -13.04
CA GLN A 28 -13.39 19.91 -14.01
C GLN A 28 -12.90 21.34 -14.12
N LYS A 29 -12.49 21.97 -13.02
CA LYS A 29 -11.97 23.34 -13.04
C LYS A 29 -10.63 23.43 -13.79
N GLU A 30 -9.75 22.45 -13.61
CA GLU A 30 -8.46 22.39 -14.30
C GLU A 30 -8.63 21.94 -15.77
N LEU A 31 -9.38 20.87 -16.03
CA LEU A 31 -9.62 20.35 -17.38
C LEU A 31 -10.54 21.24 -18.21
N GLY A 32 -11.42 22.03 -17.61
CA GLY A 32 -12.27 22.98 -18.34
C GLY A 32 -11.49 24.07 -19.08
N ARG A 33 -10.17 24.17 -18.84
CA ARG A 33 -9.25 25.07 -19.55
C ARG A 33 -8.58 24.40 -20.76
N TYR A 34 -8.75 23.10 -20.96
CA TYR A 34 -8.14 22.31 -22.03
C TYR A 34 -9.22 21.66 -22.90
N SER A 35 -9.07 21.72 -24.22
CA SER A 35 -9.96 20.99 -25.13
C SER A 35 -9.56 19.50 -25.18
N LEU A 36 -10.48 18.62 -25.59
CA LEU A 36 -10.14 17.20 -25.80
C LEU A 36 -9.04 17.03 -26.86
N ASP A 37 -9.00 17.92 -27.84
CA ASP A 37 -7.99 17.91 -28.91
C ASP A 37 -6.59 18.22 -28.36
N ASP A 38 -6.48 19.14 -27.39
CA ASP A 38 -5.20 19.44 -26.72
C ASP A 38 -4.66 18.24 -25.93
N ILE A 39 -5.55 17.43 -25.34
CA ILE A 39 -5.17 16.22 -24.59
C ILE A 39 -4.66 15.15 -25.57
N VAL A 40 -5.35 14.94 -26.69
CA VAL A 40 -4.95 13.95 -27.71
C VAL A 40 -3.67 14.39 -28.40
N ALA A 41 -3.53 15.68 -28.73
CA ALA A 41 -2.30 16.24 -29.28
C ALA A 41 -1.13 16.08 -28.30
N GLY A 42 -1.35 16.33 -27.01
CA GLY A 42 -0.35 16.12 -25.95
C GLY A 42 0.09 14.66 -25.82
N LEU A 43 -0.84 13.71 -25.95
CA LEU A 43 -0.53 12.27 -25.98
C LEU A 43 0.28 11.88 -27.21
N ALA A 44 -0.03 12.46 -28.39
CA ALA A 44 0.71 12.21 -29.63
C ALA A 44 2.13 12.79 -29.62
N LEU A 45 2.40 13.79 -28.77
CA LEU A 45 3.72 14.37 -28.55
C LEU A 45 4.64 13.50 -27.66
N ILE A 46 4.11 12.51 -26.96
CA ILE A 46 4.91 11.62 -26.10
C ILE A 46 5.75 10.70 -27.00
N SER A 47 7.07 10.78 -26.87
CA SER A 47 7.99 9.93 -27.62
C SER A 47 7.89 8.46 -27.18
N ASP A 48 7.98 7.54 -28.14
CA ASP A 48 8.08 6.08 -27.89
C ASP A 48 9.19 5.75 -26.88
N ARG A 49 10.29 6.52 -26.88
CA ARG A 49 11.39 6.36 -25.93
C ARG A 49 10.97 6.70 -24.51
N GLN A 50 10.17 7.75 -24.31
CA GLN A 50 9.65 8.10 -22.99
C GLN A 50 8.66 7.06 -22.49
N LEU A 51 7.80 6.55 -23.40
CA LEU A 51 6.86 5.49 -23.08
C LEU A 51 7.57 4.19 -22.65
N SER A 52 8.64 3.80 -23.34
CA SER A 52 9.40 2.59 -22.99
C SER A 52 10.10 2.71 -21.63
N TRP A 53 10.68 3.89 -21.31
CA TRP A 53 11.24 4.15 -19.98
C TRP A 53 10.16 4.14 -18.89
N ALA A 54 9.00 4.76 -19.13
CA ALA A 54 7.89 4.76 -18.19
C ALA A 54 7.41 3.33 -17.89
N LEU A 55 7.27 2.51 -18.93
CA LEU A 55 6.87 1.11 -18.79
C LEU A 55 7.92 0.29 -18.01
N CYS A 56 9.21 0.53 -18.29
CA CYS A 56 10.32 -0.12 -17.60
C CYS A 56 10.34 0.23 -16.10
N PHE A 57 10.17 1.51 -15.76
CA PHE A 57 10.09 1.95 -14.35
C PHE A 57 8.85 1.40 -13.65
N ALA A 58 7.70 1.39 -14.31
CA ALA A 58 6.48 0.80 -13.76
C ALA A 58 6.70 -0.69 -13.46
N PHE A 59 7.20 -1.46 -14.43
CA PHE A 59 7.47 -2.89 -14.28
C PHE A 59 8.48 -3.16 -13.15
N THR A 60 9.55 -2.37 -13.10
CA THR A 60 10.57 -2.47 -12.05
C THR A 60 9.98 -2.17 -10.67
N GLY A 61 9.14 -1.14 -10.55
CA GLY A 61 8.44 -0.81 -9.30
C GLY A 61 7.55 -1.95 -8.82
N TYR A 62 6.73 -2.51 -9.70
CA TYR A 62 5.90 -3.69 -9.39
C TYR A 62 6.74 -4.92 -9.02
N PHE A 63 7.88 -5.11 -9.69
CA PHE A 63 8.80 -6.20 -9.38
C PHE A 63 9.40 -6.04 -7.98
N VAL A 64 9.92 -4.85 -7.64
CA VAL A 64 10.46 -4.53 -6.31
C VAL A 64 9.42 -4.75 -5.23
N ILE A 65 8.21 -4.23 -5.41
CA ILE A 65 7.10 -4.43 -4.48
C ILE A 65 6.77 -5.92 -4.33
N SER A 66 6.83 -6.71 -5.40
CA SER A 66 6.60 -8.16 -5.33
C SER A 66 7.67 -8.90 -4.53
N THR A 67 8.90 -8.38 -4.46
CA THR A 67 9.94 -8.96 -3.60
C THR A 67 9.69 -8.75 -2.10
N TYR A 68 8.83 -7.82 -1.70
CA TYR A 68 8.50 -7.60 -0.28
C TYR A 68 7.83 -8.83 0.33
N ASP A 69 6.90 -9.46 -0.38
CA ASP A 69 6.27 -10.69 0.09
C ASP A 69 7.30 -11.83 0.21
N LEU A 70 8.28 -11.93 -0.71
CA LEU A 70 9.37 -12.92 -0.61
C LEU A 70 10.18 -12.74 0.67
N VAL A 71 10.52 -11.48 1.01
CA VAL A 71 11.24 -11.16 2.24
C VAL A 71 10.37 -11.49 3.46
N ALA A 72 9.07 -11.18 3.42
CA ALA A 72 8.13 -11.49 4.50
C ALA A 72 7.98 -13.00 4.76
N PHE A 73 7.89 -13.82 3.69
CA PHE A 73 7.86 -15.28 3.81
C PHE A 73 9.14 -15.83 4.43
N ARG A 74 10.31 -15.30 4.05
CA ARG A 74 11.60 -15.66 4.66
C ARG A 74 11.65 -15.27 6.14
N GLN A 75 11.19 -14.08 6.49
CA GLN A 75 11.18 -13.59 7.87
C GLN A 75 10.24 -14.40 8.78
N LEU A 76 9.15 -14.94 8.23
CA LEU A 76 8.17 -15.77 8.94
C LEU A 76 8.52 -17.26 8.93
N ASN A 77 9.67 -17.67 8.35
CA ASN A 77 10.10 -19.05 8.21
C ASN A 77 9.04 -19.97 7.58
N HIS A 78 8.25 -19.44 6.62
CA HIS A 78 7.23 -20.21 5.92
C HIS A 78 7.61 -20.40 4.46
N TYR A 79 7.55 -21.64 3.98
CA TYR A 79 8.06 -22.02 2.67
C TYR A 79 6.93 -22.08 1.65
N LEU A 80 7.01 -21.22 0.62
CA LEU A 80 6.17 -21.28 -0.57
C LEU A 80 7.06 -21.05 -1.79
N SER A 81 6.70 -21.65 -2.93
CA SER A 81 7.46 -21.46 -4.17
C SER A 81 7.55 -19.99 -4.53
N ARG A 82 8.78 -19.49 -4.76
CA ARG A 82 9.05 -18.08 -5.07
C ARG A 82 8.23 -17.59 -6.26
N LYS A 83 7.99 -18.45 -7.26
CA LYS A 83 7.17 -18.15 -8.43
C LYS A 83 5.71 -17.90 -8.07
N ARG A 84 5.13 -18.69 -7.15
CA ARG A 84 3.74 -18.52 -6.68
C ARG A 84 3.57 -17.24 -5.88
N ILE A 85 4.56 -16.90 -5.04
CA ILE A 85 4.59 -15.64 -4.29
C ILE A 85 4.59 -14.47 -5.26
N LEU A 86 5.59 -14.39 -6.15
CA LEU A 86 5.72 -13.31 -7.13
C LEU A 86 4.47 -13.13 -7.99
N PHE A 87 3.90 -14.22 -8.51
CA PHE A 87 2.68 -14.17 -9.33
C PHE A 87 1.48 -13.62 -8.55
N THR A 88 1.29 -14.08 -7.31
CA THR A 88 0.18 -13.64 -6.46
C THR A 88 0.32 -12.18 -6.11
N THR A 89 1.51 -11.76 -5.67
CA THR A 89 1.78 -10.40 -5.26
C THR A 89 1.66 -9.43 -6.44
N PHE A 90 2.14 -9.81 -7.62
CA PHE A 90 2.00 -9.03 -8.85
C PHE A 90 0.52 -8.79 -9.21
N ILE A 91 -0.29 -9.84 -9.32
CA ILE A 91 -1.73 -9.74 -9.62
C ILE A 91 -2.45 -8.93 -8.55
N THR A 92 -2.12 -9.19 -7.28
CA THR A 92 -2.70 -8.47 -6.15
C THR A 92 -2.48 -6.97 -6.30
N TYR A 93 -1.23 -6.53 -6.53
CA TYR A 93 -0.93 -5.10 -6.61
C TYR A 93 -1.48 -4.45 -7.88
N ALA A 94 -1.49 -5.15 -9.02
CA ALA A 94 -2.09 -4.64 -10.24
C ALA A 94 -3.58 -4.32 -10.04
N ILE A 95 -4.35 -5.25 -9.49
CA ILE A 95 -5.79 -5.05 -9.25
C ILE A 95 -6.03 -4.03 -8.14
N SER A 96 -5.25 -4.12 -7.06
CA SER A 96 -5.42 -3.28 -5.88
C SER A 96 -5.16 -1.80 -6.18
N ASN A 97 -4.12 -1.50 -6.95
CA ASN A 97 -3.75 -0.13 -7.29
C ASN A 97 -4.80 0.54 -8.18
N THR A 98 -5.46 -0.18 -9.08
CA THR A 98 -6.54 0.36 -9.90
C THR A 98 -7.83 0.57 -9.12
N THR A 99 -8.10 -0.26 -8.11
CA THR A 99 -9.39 -0.24 -7.39
C THR A 99 -9.39 0.67 -6.15
N GLY A 100 -8.23 1.14 -5.70
CA GLY A 100 -8.10 2.07 -4.55
C GLY A 100 -8.31 1.45 -3.17
N PHE A 101 -8.94 0.28 -3.06
CA PHE A 101 -9.15 -0.45 -1.80
C PHE A 101 -8.09 -1.55 -1.57
N THR A 102 -6.81 -1.18 -1.64
CA THR A 102 -5.67 -2.12 -1.59
C THR A 102 -5.66 -3.04 -0.38
N LEU A 103 -6.07 -2.56 0.80
CA LEU A 103 -6.11 -3.38 2.01
C LEU A 103 -7.20 -4.46 1.96
N LEU A 104 -8.40 -4.12 1.49
CA LEU A 104 -9.54 -5.04 1.45
C LEU A 104 -9.43 -6.01 0.27
N ILE A 105 -9.27 -5.45 -0.93
CA ILE A 105 -9.20 -6.23 -2.17
C ILE A 105 -7.88 -6.97 -2.23
N GLY A 106 -6.77 -6.28 -1.97
CA GLY A 106 -5.46 -6.90 -2.04
C GLY A 106 -5.20 -7.93 -0.95
N GLY A 107 -5.66 -7.65 0.29
CA GLY A 107 -5.64 -8.63 1.38
C GLY A 107 -6.50 -9.85 1.08
N GLY A 108 -7.69 -9.65 0.51
CA GLY A 108 -8.59 -10.73 0.11
C GLY A 108 -8.04 -11.61 -1.01
N ILE A 109 -7.42 -11.03 -2.04
CA ILE A 109 -6.77 -11.77 -3.14
C ILE A 109 -5.62 -12.62 -2.59
N ARG A 110 -4.72 -12.03 -1.80
CA ARG A 110 -3.62 -12.78 -1.16
C ARG A 110 -4.14 -13.89 -0.27
N TYR A 111 -5.18 -13.62 0.52
CA TYR A 111 -5.81 -14.62 1.36
C TYR A 111 -6.30 -15.80 0.54
N ARG A 112 -7.07 -15.55 -0.53
CA ARG A 112 -7.59 -16.63 -1.40
C ARG A 112 -6.47 -17.45 -2.03
N PHE A 113 -5.50 -16.82 -2.70
CA PHE A 113 -4.41 -17.53 -3.37
C PHE A 113 -3.53 -18.30 -2.38
N TYR A 114 -3.11 -17.66 -1.28
CA TYR A 114 -2.25 -18.30 -0.30
C TYR A 114 -2.97 -19.41 0.49
N SER A 115 -4.25 -19.25 0.80
CA SER A 115 -5.04 -20.33 1.44
C SER A 115 -5.27 -21.52 0.50
N CYS A 116 -5.43 -21.30 -0.81
CA CYS A 116 -5.42 -22.40 -1.79
C CYS A 116 -4.12 -23.20 -1.81
N TRP A 117 -3.00 -22.64 -1.35
CA TRP A 117 -1.72 -23.33 -1.21
C TRP A 117 -1.38 -23.71 0.23
N GLY A 118 -2.37 -23.73 1.14
CA GLY A 118 -2.20 -24.21 2.51
C GLY A 118 -1.57 -23.21 3.49
N VAL A 119 -1.42 -21.94 3.11
CA VAL A 119 -0.88 -20.92 4.01
C VAL A 119 -1.98 -20.47 4.99
N PRO A 120 -1.73 -20.52 6.31
CA PRO A 120 -2.72 -20.13 7.30
C PRO A 120 -3.00 -18.62 7.28
N ALA A 121 -4.26 -18.24 7.50
CA ALA A 121 -4.74 -16.86 7.49
C ALA A 121 -3.88 -15.89 8.33
N ARG A 122 -3.41 -16.36 9.50
CA ARG A 122 -2.54 -15.58 10.40
C ARG A 122 -1.21 -15.21 9.76
N ILE A 123 -0.63 -16.10 8.94
CA ILE A 123 0.62 -15.81 8.23
C ILE A 123 0.35 -14.83 7.10
N VAL A 124 -0.74 -15.00 6.33
CA VAL A 124 -1.13 -14.06 5.28
C VAL A 124 -1.34 -12.65 5.82
N ALA A 125 -2.01 -12.52 6.97
CA ALA A 125 -2.22 -11.24 7.64
C ALA A 125 -0.88 -10.60 8.06
N LYS A 126 0.05 -11.38 8.61
CA LYS A 126 1.40 -10.89 8.99
C LYS A 126 2.21 -10.44 7.77
N ILE A 127 2.17 -11.19 6.67
CA ILE A 127 2.84 -10.83 5.41
C ILE A 127 2.27 -9.53 4.87
N THR A 128 0.94 -9.42 4.82
CA THR A 128 0.25 -8.23 4.33
C THR A 128 0.54 -7.02 5.19
N ALA A 129 0.52 -7.17 6.52
CA ALA A 129 0.85 -6.09 7.46
C ALA A 129 2.31 -5.63 7.31
N LEU A 130 3.26 -6.57 7.24
CA LEU A 130 4.68 -6.25 7.07
C LEU A 130 4.94 -5.57 5.72
N GLY A 131 4.35 -6.08 4.63
CA GLY A 131 4.48 -5.49 3.29
C GLY A 131 3.92 -4.07 3.23
N ASN A 132 2.75 -3.82 3.83
CA ASN A 132 2.19 -2.46 3.93
C ASN A 132 3.08 -1.55 4.78
N LEU A 133 3.57 -2.04 5.91
CA LEU A 133 4.44 -1.28 6.81
C LEU A 133 5.74 -0.87 6.12
N THR A 134 6.39 -1.79 5.40
CA THR A 134 7.60 -1.51 4.61
C THR A 134 7.32 -0.51 3.49
N PHE A 135 6.19 -0.65 2.79
CA PHE A 135 5.78 0.31 1.76
C PHE A 135 5.59 1.73 2.33
N TRP A 136 4.83 1.87 3.41
CA TRP A 136 4.60 3.17 4.04
C TRP A 136 5.88 3.76 4.62
N LEU A 137 6.75 2.93 5.20
CA LEU A 137 8.05 3.38 5.70
C LEU A 137 8.91 3.94 4.56
N GLY A 138 9.00 3.22 3.44
CA GLY A 138 9.72 3.69 2.25
C GLY A 138 9.11 4.97 1.69
N LEU A 139 7.78 5.04 1.59
CA LEU A 139 7.05 6.22 1.11
C LEU A 139 7.34 7.44 1.99
N LEU A 140 7.21 7.32 3.31
CA LEU A 140 7.47 8.39 4.27
C LEU A 140 8.94 8.83 4.25
N THR A 141 9.86 7.90 4.08
CA THR A 141 11.30 8.20 4.00
C THR A 141 11.61 9.01 2.75
N LEU A 142 11.17 8.54 1.57
CA LEU A 142 11.41 9.23 0.30
C LEU A 142 10.71 10.59 0.26
N ASN A 143 9.45 10.68 0.69
CA ASN A 143 8.74 11.96 0.76
C ASN A 143 9.39 12.92 1.76
N GLY A 144 9.79 12.42 2.93
CA GLY A 144 10.46 13.22 3.94
C GLY A 144 11.79 13.80 3.47
N ILE A 145 12.63 12.99 2.83
CA ILE A 145 13.88 13.45 2.21
C ILE A 145 13.60 14.44 1.08
N THR A 146 12.62 14.15 0.23
CA THR A 146 12.27 15.02 -0.92
C THR A 146 11.82 16.40 -0.44
N PHE A 147 10.94 16.48 0.56
CA PHE A 147 10.47 17.75 1.11
C PHE A 147 11.54 18.55 1.85
N LEU A 148 12.58 17.89 2.37
CA LEU A 148 13.74 18.57 2.95
C LEU A 148 14.69 19.14 1.90
N LEU A 149 14.99 18.36 0.85
CA LEU A 149 15.99 18.73 -0.17
C LEU A 149 15.42 19.71 -1.22
N HIS A 150 14.18 19.50 -1.63
CA HIS A 150 13.50 20.33 -2.64
C HIS A 150 12.11 20.67 -2.13
N PRO A 151 11.97 21.68 -1.25
CA PRO A 151 10.64 22.12 -0.87
C PRO A 151 9.94 22.64 -2.13
N LEU A 152 8.79 22.04 -2.47
CA LEU A 152 8.05 22.42 -3.67
C LEU A 152 7.74 23.91 -3.63
N HIS A 153 8.27 24.66 -4.59
CA HIS A 153 7.84 26.03 -4.84
C HIS A 153 6.42 25.98 -5.42
N LEU A 154 5.43 25.90 -4.54
CA LEU A 154 4.04 26.03 -4.95
C LEU A 154 3.79 27.46 -5.46
N PRO A 155 2.97 27.63 -6.50
CA PRO A 155 2.57 28.96 -6.98
C PRO A 155 1.94 29.75 -5.83
N GLU A 156 2.20 31.07 -5.76
CA GLU A 156 1.77 31.93 -4.64
C GLU A 156 0.25 31.91 -4.35
N SER A 157 -0.56 31.43 -5.29
CA SER A 157 -1.99 31.19 -5.13
C SER A 157 -2.33 30.16 -4.05
N LEU A 158 -1.44 29.18 -3.82
CA LEU A 158 -1.47 28.30 -2.67
C LEU A 158 -0.47 28.83 -1.65
N ARG A 159 -0.92 29.69 -0.72
CA ARG A 159 -0.15 30.18 0.44
C ARG A 159 0.19 29.07 1.45
N VAL A 160 0.63 27.91 0.99
CA VAL A 160 1.25 26.91 1.84
C VAL A 160 2.69 27.36 2.03
N LYS A 161 2.98 27.93 3.21
CA LYS A 161 4.32 28.39 3.56
C LYS A 161 5.30 27.22 3.34
N THR A 162 6.37 27.42 2.58
CA THR A 162 7.45 26.43 2.32
C THR A 162 7.90 25.70 3.59
N ILE A 163 7.86 26.42 4.71
CA ILE A 163 8.12 25.95 6.07
C ILE A 163 7.18 24.81 6.51
N ALA A 164 5.88 24.85 6.16
CA ALA A 164 4.92 23.81 6.50
C ALA A 164 5.24 22.47 5.82
N MET A 165 5.73 22.50 4.57
CA MET A 165 6.18 21.29 3.86
C MET A 165 7.42 20.69 4.49
N GLN A 166 8.37 21.53 4.91
CA GLN A 166 9.57 21.08 5.62
C GLN A 166 9.20 20.44 6.97
N TYR A 167 8.28 21.04 7.74
CA TYR A 167 7.79 20.42 8.98
C TYR A 167 7.11 19.07 8.73
N LEU A 168 6.30 18.94 7.66
CA LEU A 168 5.73 17.64 7.28
C LEU A 168 6.81 16.61 6.96
N GLY A 169 7.87 17.01 6.25
CA GLY A 169 9.01 16.13 5.96
C GLY A 169 9.76 15.70 7.22
N ILE A 170 10.00 16.62 8.16
CA ILE A 170 10.63 16.33 9.45
C ILE A 170 9.77 15.36 10.27
N VAL A 171 8.46 15.60 10.37
CA VAL A 171 7.55 14.72 11.11
C VAL A 171 7.52 13.32 10.49
N ALA A 172 7.48 13.21 9.16
CA ALA A 172 7.54 11.94 8.46
C ALA A 172 8.83 11.17 8.76
N LEU A 173 9.99 11.85 8.71
CA LEU A 173 11.29 11.24 9.02
C LEU A 173 11.44 10.90 10.50
N PHE A 174 10.88 11.70 11.40
CA PHE A 174 10.87 11.42 12.82
C PHE A 174 10.06 10.15 13.14
N LEU A 175 8.90 9.97 12.49
CA LEU A 175 8.10 8.75 12.61
C LEU A 175 8.86 7.52 12.10
N VAL A 176 9.50 7.63 10.93
CA VAL A 176 10.36 6.58 10.37
C VAL A 176 11.52 6.25 11.31
N GLY A 177 12.24 7.27 11.77
CA GLY A 177 13.39 7.13 12.67
C GLY A 177 13.00 6.50 14.00
N THR A 178 11.85 6.88 14.56
CA THR A 178 11.30 6.28 15.78
C THR A 178 10.99 4.80 15.56
N TYR A 179 10.33 4.44 14.45
CA TYR A 179 10.04 3.06 14.12
C TYR A 179 11.33 2.23 13.94
N LEU A 180 12.30 2.72 13.18
CA LEU A 180 13.59 2.06 12.99
C LEU A 180 14.37 1.92 14.30
N TYR A 181 14.33 2.94 15.16
CA TYR A 181 14.91 2.89 16.50
C TYR A 181 14.27 1.78 17.34
N PHE A 182 12.93 1.68 17.37
CA PHE A 182 12.24 0.60 18.07
C PHE A 182 12.55 -0.79 17.49
N CYS A 183 12.66 -0.91 16.16
CA CYS A 183 13.07 -2.15 15.49
C CYS A 183 14.52 -2.52 15.82
N TRP A 184 15.44 -1.56 15.83
CA TRP A 184 16.85 -1.75 16.22
C TRP A 184 16.94 -2.25 17.65
N GLN A 185 16.19 -1.62 18.56
CA GLN A 185 16.25 -1.92 19.99
C GLN A 185 15.95 -3.38 20.33
N LYS A 186 15.46 -4.22 19.40
CA LYS A 186 15.24 -5.68 19.55
C LYS A 186 14.56 -6.06 20.87
N LYS A 187 13.89 -5.13 21.54
CA LYS A 187 13.06 -5.42 22.70
C LYS A 187 11.82 -6.06 22.12
N SER A 188 11.78 -7.39 22.16
CA SER A 188 10.53 -8.14 22.04
C SER A 188 9.50 -7.37 22.85
N LEU A 189 8.49 -6.81 22.20
CA LEU A 189 7.38 -6.18 22.90
C LEU A 189 6.66 -7.31 23.65
N ARG A 190 7.12 -7.61 24.87
CA ARG A 190 6.36 -8.30 25.89
C ARG A 190 5.27 -7.34 26.32
N VAL A 191 4.22 -7.25 25.51
CA VAL A 191 2.94 -6.72 25.94
C VAL A 191 2.41 -7.73 26.97
N LYS A 192 2.59 -7.36 28.24
CA LYS A 192 2.01 -7.94 29.46
C LYS A 192 1.21 -9.25 29.26
N LYS A 193 1.84 -10.37 29.64
CA LYS A 193 1.20 -11.65 30.03
C LYS A 193 0.45 -12.46 28.97
N GLN A 194 0.70 -12.29 27.67
CA GLN A 194 0.33 -13.31 26.68
C GLN A 194 1.54 -13.73 25.85
N ASN A 195 1.97 -14.98 26.04
CA ASN A 195 2.96 -15.63 25.19
C ASN A 195 2.32 -15.86 23.82
N PHE A 196 2.70 -15.08 22.81
CA PHE A 196 2.53 -15.50 21.43
C PHE A 196 3.55 -16.60 21.13
N ALA A 197 3.26 -17.81 21.63
CA ALA A 197 3.88 -19.01 21.12
C ALA A 197 3.45 -19.17 19.65
N PHE A 198 4.39 -18.97 18.73
CA PHE A 198 4.24 -19.54 17.39
C PHE A 198 4.28 -21.06 17.60
N SER A 199 3.11 -21.69 17.55
CA SER A 199 3.00 -23.15 17.54
C SER A 199 3.84 -23.67 16.37
N SER A 200 4.94 -24.33 16.71
CA SER A 200 5.70 -25.20 15.84
C SER A 200 4.76 -26.21 15.18
N THR A 201 4.86 -26.30 13.86
CA THR A 201 4.85 -27.56 13.12
C THR A 201 3.82 -28.60 13.58
N GLN A 202 2.57 -28.44 13.14
CA GLN A 202 1.75 -29.60 12.78
C GLN A 202 1.22 -29.36 11.37
N TYR A 203 1.99 -29.86 10.41
CA TYR A 203 1.48 -30.30 9.13
C TYR A 203 0.57 -31.49 9.44
N SER A 204 -0.72 -31.22 9.62
CA SER A 204 -1.74 -32.26 9.56
C SER A 204 -2.13 -32.33 8.09
N ASP A 205 -1.66 -33.38 7.43
CA ASP A 205 -2.38 -33.97 6.32
C ASP A 205 -3.82 -34.17 6.78
N ASP A 206 -4.73 -33.30 6.35
CA ASP A 206 -6.13 -33.66 6.31
C ASP A 206 -6.77 -33.09 5.06
N ALA A 207 -7.01 -34.02 4.17
CA ALA A 207 -7.81 -33.89 2.98
C ALA A 207 -9.20 -33.36 3.32
N ASN A 208 -9.56 -32.21 2.79
CA ASN A 208 -10.85 -32.02 2.12
C ASN A 208 -10.89 -30.61 1.50
N CYS A 209 -10.48 -30.53 0.23
CA CYS A 209 -11.04 -29.51 -0.65
C CYS A 209 -12.53 -29.84 -0.85
N ARG A 210 -13.37 -29.45 0.12
CA ARG A 210 -14.79 -29.23 -0.12
C ARG A 210 -15.02 -27.75 -0.30
N PHE A 211 -15.29 -27.40 -1.56
CA PHE A 211 -16.37 -26.53 -1.99
C PHE A 211 -16.95 -25.57 -0.93
N PHE A 212 -16.85 -24.28 -1.21
CA PHE A 212 -17.91 -23.33 -0.83
C PHE A 212 -18.71 -22.96 -2.09
N PRO A 213 -20.02 -22.73 -1.93
CA PRO A 213 -21.06 -22.92 -2.93
C PRO A 213 -21.08 -21.86 -4.03
#